data_AF-A0A6B9TED8-F1
#
_entry.id   AF-A0A6B9TED8-F1
#
_cell.length_a   1.000
_cell.length_b   1.000
_cell.length_c   1.000
_cell.angle_alpha   90.00
_cell.angle_beta   90.00
_cell.angle_gamma   90.00
#
_symmetry.space_group_name_H-M   'P 1'
#
loop_
_entity.id
_entity.type
_entity.pdbx_description
1 polymer ?
#
loop_
_entity_poly.entity_id
_entity_poly.type
_entity_poly.pdbx_seq_one_letter_code
_entity_poly.pdbx_strand_id
1 'polypeptide(L)'
;MAEIYEKMVKEAMMAQKADVETIKKNRGKEFKIKDTKAYLDVVQDMEAVDNQSEAVINLHKNSVKAHYEILDSLTDTIRPEDDPFVEHYQTPVVLEILREEDSEFEKSLEAFIDAIGKAEALIGREAIRRYGGFYGPTCVVDFALMPGSTSNVVNRILAGTDIPEMHKQAILAAKSWGMNTSYGIGEVFANELENGATAAEAAQKEIEMVKYIYEEPVEAQAKLMDDLGHESFDVREYMSRYKSQMEGTVRAAMDDGVHYGNILTVPAYCVGDISHHIAQSTYNMCKDDVVMAIIEATTEVMDSTLNSAVGSFKSEYDVLSLATGSSACAVEYILELDGFNAIGVVDLLTKRFHNYVQLYPTRGAAAELHNSDFMDMIYRGWIHLDKTRRMLNGSEGPLEPMVGDYRVDLSPIHENEVIMNPQRYTYPACAITVRFSALMRLADYPCLLTSEPVTATLMTNIIALHKESAASPARTCKNCAAAALVDFRHNHCQWREAV
;
A
#
# COMPACT_ATOMS: atom_id res chain seq x y z
N MET A 1 -19.25 -11.07 17.79
CA MET A 1 -17.85 -11.56 17.66
C MET A 1 -17.67 -12.60 16.54
N ALA A 2 -18.27 -13.80 16.58
CA ALA A 2 -18.16 -14.72 15.42
C ALA A 2 -18.77 -14.12 14.14
N GLU A 3 -19.94 -13.49 14.26
CA GLU A 3 -20.65 -12.82 13.16
C GLU A 3 -19.85 -11.66 12.53
N ILE A 4 -19.16 -10.84 13.33
CA ILE A 4 -18.27 -9.79 12.81
C ILE A 4 -17.07 -10.37 12.05
N TYR A 5 -16.48 -11.49 12.50
CA TYR A 5 -15.38 -12.12 11.78
C TYR A 5 -15.84 -12.75 10.46
N GLU A 6 -17.01 -13.39 10.43
CA GLU A 6 -17.64 -13.88 9.20
C GLU A 6 -17.91 -12.76 8.21
N LYS A 7 -18.44 -11.62 8.68
CA LYS A 7 -18.62 -10.41 7.87
C LYS A 7 -17.29 -9.91 7.30
N MET A 8 -16.27 -9.75 8.13
CA MET A 8 -14.95 -9.26 7.71
C MET A 8 -14.33 -10.15 6.62
N VAL A 9 -14.37 -11.48 6.80
CA VAL A 9 -13.90 -12.43 5.79
C VAL A 9 -14.72 -12.30 4.50
N LYS A 10 -16.05 -12.25 4.61
CA LYS A 10 -16.94 -12.16 3.46
C LYS A 10 -16.69 -10.89 2.65
N GLU A 11 -16.69 -9.72 3.29
CA GLU A 11 -16.49 -8.43 2.62
C GLU A 11 -15.12 -8.37 1.93
N ALA A 12 -14.06 -8.75 2.64
CA ALA A 12 -12.71 -8.71 2.10
C ALA A 12 -12.54 -9.66 0.90
N MET A 13 -13.08 -10.89 0.99
CA MET A 13 -12.99 -11.83 -0.12
C MET A 13 -13.91 -11.47 -1.29
N MET A 14 -15.04 -10.80 -1.04
CA MET A 14 -15.88 -10.26 -2.12
C MET A 14 -15.16 -9.14 -2.88
N ALA A 15 -14.44 -8.26 -2.17
CA ALA A 15 -13.63 -7.21 -2.79
C ALA A 15 -12.53 -7.81 -3.70
N GLN A 16 -11.70 -8.71 -3.16
CA GLN A 16 -10.66 -9.39 -3.95
C GLN A 16 -11.23 -10.14 -5.17
N LYS A 17 -12.35 -10.84 -5.01
CA LYS A 17 -12.97 -11.58 -6.11
C LYS A 17 -13.54 -10.65 -7.18
N ALA A 18 -14.09 -9.49 -6.81
CA ALA A 18 -14.56 -8.50 -7.77
C ALA A 18 -13.43 -8.05 -8.70
N ASP A 19 -12.25 -7.78 -8.14
CA ASP A 19 -11.04 -7.40 -8.87
C ASP A 19 -10.52 -8.52 -9.75
N VAL A 20 -10.23 -9.68 -9.15
CA VAL A 20 -9.62 -10.83 -9.85
C VAL A 20 -10.49 -11.30 -11.00
N GLU A 21 -11.81 -11.40 -10.81
CA GLU A 21 -12.73 -11.83 -11.88
C GLU A 21 -12.88 -10.77 -12.99
N THR A 22 -12.87 -9.49 -12.64
CA THR A 22 -12.89 -8.40 -13.62
C THR A 22 -11.63 -8.44 -14.49
N ILE A 23 -10.46 -8.53 -13.85
CA ILE A 23 -9.17 -8.63 -14.54
C ILE A 23 -9.12 -9.90 -15.39
N LYS A 24 -9.51 -11.05 -14.85
CA LYS A 24 -9.55 -12.31 -15.60
C LYS A 24 -10.38 -12.22 -16.88
N LYS A 25 -11.55 -11.57 -16.80
CA LYS A 25 -12.48 -11.37 -17.92
C LYS A 25 -11.97 -10.38 -18.96
N ASN A 26 -11.21 -9.37 -18.54
CA ASN A 26 -10.84 -8.24 -19.37
C ASN A 26 -9.35 -8.16 -19.73
N ARG A 27 -8.49 -8.99 -19.13
CA ARG A 27 -7.07 -9.10 -19.48
C ARG A 27 -6.92 -9.30 -20.98
N GLY A 28 -6.10 -8.47 -21.62
CA GLY A 28 -5.97 -8.43 -23.08
C GLY A 28 -6.84 -7.38 -23.81
N LYS A 29 -7.78 -6.72 -23.13
CA LYS A 29 -8.59 -5.63 -23.69
C LYS A 29 -8.09 -4.26 -23.26
N GLU A 30 -8.71 -3.22 -23.84
CA GLU A 30 -8.57 -1.84 -23.36
C GLU A 30 -9.38 -1.67 -22.07
N PHE A 31 -8.76 -1.09 -21.04
CA PHE A 31 -9.41 -0.76 -19.78
C PHE A 31 -10.44 0.36 -19.96
N LYS A 32 -11.57 0.25 -19.25
CA LYS A 32 -12.56 1.33 -19.11
C LYS A 32 -12.90 1.52 -17.64
N ILE A 33 -13.17 2.76 -17.21
CA ILE A 33 -13.58 3.06 -15.82
C ILE A 33 -14.73 2.16 -15.37
N LYS A 34 -15.69 1.90 -16.27
CA LYS A 34 -16.86 1.03 -16.02
C LYS A 34 -16.53 -0.42 -15.67
N ASP A 35 -15.33 -0.90 -15.99
CA ASP A 35 -14.90 -2.24 -15.59
C ASP A 35 -14.82 -2.35 -14.06
N THR A 36 -14.51 -1.24 -13.37
CA THR A 36 -14.35 -1.18 -11.91
C THR A 36 -15.67 -1.22 -11.14
N LYS A 37 -16.82 -1.20 -11.84
CA LYS A 37 -18.15 -1.15 -11.23
C LYS A 37 -18.42 -2.34 -10.29
N ALA A 38 -17.86 -3.52 -10.58
CA ALA A 38 -18.04 -4.69 -9.73
C ALA A 38 -17.49 -4.46 -8.31
N TYR A 39 -16.36 -3.78 -8.19
CA TYR A 39 -15.78 -3.41 -6.89
C TYR A 39 -16.67 -2.39 -6.16
N LEU A 40 -17.09 -1.33 -6.86
CA LEU A 40 -18.01 -0.33 -6.30
C LEU A 40 -19.27 -1.00 -5.72
N ASP A 41 -19.88 -1.91 -6.46
CA ASP A 41 -21.12 -2.57 -6.05
C ASP A 41 -20.91 -3.39 -4.75
N VAL A 42 -19.79 -4.11 -4.64
CA VAL A 42 -19.44 -4.85 -3.41
C VAL A 42 -19.21 -3.91 -2.23
N VAL A 43 -18.50 -2.81 -2.43
CA VAL A 43 -18.25 -1.82 -1.36
C VAL A 43 -19.53 -1.15 -0.89
N GLN A 44 -20.45 -0.82 -1.80
CA GLN A 44 -21.72 -0.19 -1.42
C GLN A 44 -22.62 -1.09 -0.54
N ASP A 45 -22.42 -2.40 -0.61
CA ASP A 45 -23.13 -3.39 0.22
C ASP A 45 -22.53 -3.55 1.64
N MET A 46 -21.41 -2.89 1.95
CA MET A 46 -20.86 -2.88 3.30
C MET A 46 -21.80 -2.16 4.28
N GLU A 47 -21.96 -2.71 5.47
CA GLU A 47 -22.80 -2.13 6.54
C GLU A 47 -22.04 -2.17 7.87
N ALA A 48 -22.27 -1.23 8.80
CA ALA A 48 -21.78 -1.40 10.16
C ALA A 48 -22.65 -2.41 10.91
N VAL A 49 -22.01 -3.29 11.67
CA VAL A 49 -22.70 -4.23 12.58
C VAL A 49 -22.14 -4.11 14.00
N ASP A 50 -22.84 -4.68 14.97
CA ASP A 50 -22.45 -4.68 16.38
C ASP A 50 -22.09 -3.26 16.89
N ASN A 51 -20.83 -3.05 17.28
CA ASN A 51 -20.29 -1.80 17.81
C ASN A 51 -19.43 -1.04 16.79
N GLN A 52 -19.50 -1.38 15.50
CA GLN A 52 -18.78 -0.68 14.46
C GLN A 52 -19.33 0.74 14.26
N SER A 53 -18.43 1.70 14.04
CA SER A 53 -18.79 3.05 13.61
C SER A 53 -19.29 3.04 12.17
N GLU A 54 -20.56 3.38 12.01
CA GLU A 54 -21.19 3.63 10.71
C GLU A 54 -20.51 4.79 9.97
N ALA A 55 -19.97 5.78 10.69
CA ALA A 55 -19.24 6.88 10.07
C ALA A 55 -17.95 6.41 9.39
N VAL A 56 -17.23 5.44 9.99
CA VAL A 56 -16.03 4.84 9.37
C VAL A 56 -16.40 4.03 8.13
N ILE A 57 -17.45 3.21 8.19
CA ILE A 57 -17.91 2.46 7.02
C ILE A 57 -18.32 3.42 5.88
N ASN A 58 -18.99 4.53 6.22
CA ASN A 58 -19.39 5.53 5.24
C ASN A 58 -18.20 6.31 4.63
N LEU A 59 -17.11 6.55 5.38
CA LEU A 59 -15.89 7.11 4.79
C LEU A 59 -15.38 6.25 3.63
N HIS A 60 -15.35 4.93 3.80
CA HIS A 60 -14.95 4.00 2.75
C HIS A 60 -15.95 4.03 1.59
N LYS A 61 -17.24 3.78 1.88
CA LYS A 61 -18.29 3.67 0.85
C LYS A 61 -18.40 4.93 0.00
N ASN A 62 -18.46 6.09 0.64
CA ASN A 62 -18.65 7.36 -0.05
C ASN A 62 -17.38 7.77 -0.80
N SER A 63 -16.19 7.43 -0.30
CA SER A 63 -14.94 7.69 -1.04
C SER A 63 -14.88 6.90 -2.34
N VAL A 64 -15.13 5.58 -2.30
CA VAL A 64 -15.14 4.73 -3.50
C VAL A 64 -16.20 5.19 -4.49
N LYS A 65 -17.39 5.51 -4.00
CA LYS A 65 -18.48 6.03 -4.84
C LYS A 65 -18.12 7.35 -5.50
N ALA A 66 -17.64 8.33 -4.73
CA ALA A 66 -17.26 9.64 -5.24
C ALA A 66 -16.15 9.51 -6.28
N HIS A 67 -15.12 8.72 -5.98
CA HIS A 67 -14.00 8.47 -6.89
C HIS A 67 -14.46 7.85 -8.22
N TYR A 68 -15.28 6.79 -8.18
CA TYR A 68 -15.85 6.17 -9.37
C TYR A 68 -16.72 7.14 -10.19
N GLU A 69 -17.67 7.82 -9.56
CA GLU A 69 -18.63 8.70 -10.25
C GLU A 69 -17.93 9.91 -10.90
N ILE A 70 -16.88 10.43 -10.25
CA ILE A 70 -16.08 11.52 -10.81
C ILE A 70 -15.26 11.00 -11.99
N LEU A 71 -14.48 9.92 -11.84
CA LEU A 71 -13.66 9.39 -12.93
C LEU A 71 -14.50 8.98 -14.15
N ASP A 72 -15.60 8.24 -13.97
CA ASP A 72 -16.49 7.79 -15.06
C ASP A 72 -17.12 8.97 -15.83
N SER A 73 -17.18 10.14 -15.20
CA SER A 73 -17.67 11.37 -15.84
C SER A 73 -16.58 12.21 -16.51
N LEU A 74 -15.33 12.09 -16.06
CA LEU A 74 -14.21 12.88 -16.59
C LEU A 74 -13.48 12.16 -17.74
N THR A 75 -13.45 10.82 -17.73
CA THR A 75 -12.75 10.05 -18.75
C THR A 75 -13.32 8.63 -18.91
N ASP A 76 -13.11 8.05 -20.09
CA ASP A 76 -13.45 6.65 -20.36
C ASP A 76 -12.36 5.67 -19.88
N THR A 77 -11.11 6.13 -19.78
CA THR A 77 -9.94 5.28 -19.49
C THR A 77 -8.80 6.08 -18.84
N ILE A 78 -7.84 5.38 -18.25
CA ILE A 78 -6.64 5.97 -17.65
C ILE A 78 -5.42 5.32 -18.29
N ARG A 79 -4.43 6.14 -18.63
CA ARG A 79 -3.17 5.66 -19.20
C ARG A 79 -2.37 4.90 -18.13
N PRO A 80 -1.60 3.86 -18.52
CA PRO A 80 -0.73 3.16 -17.58
C PRO A 80 0.26 4.05 -16.84
N GLU A 81 0.69 5.17 -17.44
CA GLU A 81 1.60 6.10 -16.79
C GLU A 81 0.95 6.93 -15.67
N ASP A 82 -0.38 7.08 -15.72
CA ASP A 82 -1.16 7.90 -14.79
C ASP A 82 -1.82 7.07 -13.68
N ASP A 83 -2.03 5.76 -13.91
CA ASP A 83 -2.69 4.86 -12.96
C ASP A 83 -2.02 4.71 -11.57
N PRO A 84 -0.71 4.92 -11.36
CA PRO A 84 -0.13 4.85 -10.03
C PRO A 84 -0.54 6.03 -9.13
N PHE A 85 -1.10 7.10 -9.69
CA PHE A 85 -1.36 8.34 -8.96
C PHE A 85 -2.81 8.51 -8.50
N VAL A 86 -3.73 7.64 -8.93
CA VAL A 86 -5.17 7.87 -8.74
C VAL A 86 -5.66 7.75 -7.29
N GLU A 87 -4.85 7.13 -6.43
CA GLU A 87 -5.07 7.01 -4.98
C GLU A 87 -4.45 8.16 -4.15
N HIS A 88 -3.75 9.10 -4.79
CA HIS A 88 -3.06 10.20 -4.10
C HIS A 88 -3.88 11.51 -4.05
N TYR A 89 -5.11 11.51 -4.54
CA TYR A 89 -5.94 12.71 -4.68
C TYR A 89 -6.88 12.98 -3.50
N GLN A 90 -7.18 11.95 -2.71
CA GLN A 90 -8.23 11.98 -1.68
C GLN A 90 -7.75 12.71 -0.43
N THR A 91 -6.60 12.32 0.11
CA THR A 91 -6.08 12.90 1.36
C THR A 91 -5.72 14.37 1.28
N PRO A 92 -5.15 14.90 0.18
CA PRO A 92 -4.98 16.34 0.04
C PRO A 92 -6.28 17.12 0.31
N VAL A 93 -7.38 16.64 -0.25
CA VAL A 93 -8.71 17.23 -0.08
C VAL A 93 -9.25 17.05 1.34
N VAL A 94 -9.16 15.84 1.90
CA VAL A 94 -9.62 15.57 3.26
C VAL A 94 -8.84 16.40 4.29
N LEU A 95 -7.54 16.59 4.07
CA LEU A 95 -6.70 17.43 4.90
C LEU A 95 -7.17 18.89 4.88
N GLU A 96 -7.50 19.46 3.72
CA GLU A 96 -8.09 20.80 3.64
C GLU A 96 -9.43 20.91 4.38
N ILE A 97 -10.30 19.92 4.26
CA ILE A 97 -11.58 19.92 4.99
C ILE A 97 -11.31 19.96 6.51
N LEU A 98 -10.41 19.13 7.03
CA LEU A 98 -10.08 19.14 8.46
C LEU A 98 -9.51 20.49 8.92
N ARG A 99 -8.70 21.15 8.10
CA ARG A 99 -8.16 22.49 8.38
C ARG A 99 -9.26 23.55 8.44
N GLU A 100 -10.22 23.48 7.54
CA GLU A 100 -11.37 24.40 7.48
C GLU A 100 -12.33 24.21 8.66
N GLU A 101 -12.53 22.96 9.10
CA GLU A 101 -13.46 22.62 10.17
C GLU A 101 -12.88 22.79 11.59
N ASP A 102 -11.57 22.63 11.78
CA ASP A 102 -10.92 22.68 13.09
C ASP A 102 -9.72 23.64 13.12
N SER A 103 -9.96 24.84 13.66
CA SER A 103 -8.94 25.88 13.79
C SER A 103 -7.78 25.53 14.73
N GLU A 104 -7.94 24.59 15.67
CA GLU A 104 -6.83 24.14 16.53
C GLU A 104 -5.95 23.11 15.82
N PHE A 105 -6.56 22.28 14.97
CA PHE A 105 -5.83 21.42 14.05
C PHE A 105 -5.05 22.24 13.02
N GLU A 106 -5.65 23.29 12.43
CA GLU A 106 -4.95 24.18 11.50
C GLU A 106 -3.70 24.81 12.13
N LYS A 107 -3.82 25.37 13.34
CA LYS A 107 -2.65 25.91 14.08
C LYS A 107 -1.57 24.86 14.33
N SER A 108 -1.98 23.60 14.54
CA SER A 108 -1.03 22.50 14.75
C SER A 108 -0.30 22.14 13.46
N LEU A 109 -0.99 22.21 12.32
CA LEU A 109 -0.40 22.02 11.01
C LEU A 109 0.56 23.17 10.66
N GLU A 110 0.19 24.43 10.91
CA GLU A 110 1.07 25.60 10.78
C GLU A 110 2.35 25.44 11.61
N ALA A 111 2.22 25.03 12.87
CA ALA A 111 3.37 24.78 13.75
C ALA A 111 4.28 23.64 13.23
N PHE A 112 3.69 22.62 12.60
CA PHE A 112 4.45 21.56 11.96
C PHE A 112 5.16 22.02 10.68
N ILE A 113 4.51 22.82 9.83
CA ILE A 113 5.10 23.45 8.63
C ILE A 113 6.29 24.33 9.03
N ASP A 114 6.16 25.10 10.11
CA ASP A 114 7.25 25.89 10.70
C ASP A 114 8.41 25.00 11.19
N ALA A 115 8.11 23.83 11.75
CA ALA A 115 9.11 22.87 12.20
C ALA A 115 9.87 22.25 11.01
N ILE A 116 9.18 21.96 9.90
CA ILE A 116 9.82 21.52 8.64
C ILE A 116 10.84 22.56 8.18
N GLY A 117 10.46 23.84 8.16
CA GLY A 117 11.36 24.93 7.77
C GLY A 117 12.63 25.06 8.64
N LYS A 118 12.59 24.55 9.87
CA LYS A 118 13.73 24.53 10.82
C LYS A 118 14.51 23.21 10.79
N ALA A 119 14.06 22.22 10.03
CA ALA A 119 14.58 20.86 10.03
C ALA A 119 15.66 20.60 8.95
N GLU A 120 16.35 21.64 8.45
CA GLU A 120 17.34 21.54 7.37
C GLU A 120 18.38 20.43 7.61
N ALA A 121 18.96 20.39 8.81
CA ALA A 121 19.98 19.39 9.15
C ALA A 121 19.43 17.94 9.11
N LEU A 122 18.15 17.76 9.43
CA LEU A 122 17.49 16.46 9.35
C LEU A 122 17.18 16.14 7.89
N ILE A 123 16.41 16.99 7.21
CA ILE A 123 15.94 16.76 5.83
C ILE A 123 17.13 16.61 4.88
N GLY A 124 18.11 17.49 4.93
CA GLY A 124 19.32 17.41 4.10
C GLY A 124 20.12 16.12 4.34
N ARG A 125 20.25 15.67 5.59
CA ARG A 125 20.93 14.38 5.88
C ARG A 125 20.16 13.20 5.31
N GLU A 126 18.84 13.16 5.48
CA GLU A 126 18.03 12.04 4.98
C GLU A 126 17.96 12.03 3.45
N ALA A 127 17.89 13.21 2.81
CA ALA A 127 17.96 13.35 1.36
C ALA A 127 19.30 12.84 0.79
N ILE A 128 20.44 13.24 1.38
CA ILE A 128 21.77 12.75 0.97
C ILE A 128 21.87 11.22 1.13
N ARG A 129 21.36 10.68 2.24
CA ARG A 129 21.35 9.23 2.48
C ARG A 129 20.53 8.49 1.43
N ARG A 130 19.35 8.99 1.08
CA ARG A 130 18.49 8.38 0.05
C ARG A 130 19.10 8.49 -1.35
N TYR A 131 19.66 9.65 -1.69
CA TYR A 131 20.38 9.87 -2.94
C TYR A 131 21.51 8.84 -3.12
N GLY A 132 22.34 8.66 -2.08
CA GLY A 132 23.43 7.67 -2.08
C GLY A 132 23.00 6.21 -1.91
N GLY A 133 21.69 5.91 -1.82
CA GLY A 133 21.18 4.56 -1.62
C GLY A 133 21.47 3.94 -0.25
N PHE A 134 21.77 4.75 0.77
CA PHE A 134 22.15 4.29 2.12
C PHE A 134 21.12 3.37 2.77
N TYR A 135 19.84 3.61 2.50
CA TYR A 135 18.73 2.84 3.07
C TYR A 135 18.29 1.66 2.20
N GLY A 136 18.98 1.36 1.10
CA GLY A 136 18.51 0.40 0.09
C GLY A 136 17.11 0.75 -0.45
N PRO A 137 16.34 -0.23 -0.94
CA PRO A 137 14.96 -0.03 -1.35
C PRO A 137 14.11 0.54 -0.21
N THR A 138 13.32 1.56 -0.51
CA THR A 138 12.40 2.21 0.45
C THR A 138 11.06 2.53 -0.21
N CYS A 139 10.03 2.71 0.60
CA CYS A 139 8.70 3.12 0.18
C CYS A 139 8.52 4.64 0.31
N VAL A 140 7.69 5.22 -0.56
CA VAL A 140 7.18 6.60 -0.42
C VAL A 140 5.93 6.66 0.47
N VAL A 141 5.19 5.56 0.52
CA VAL A 141 4.03 5.29 1.36
C VAL A 141 4.37 4.14 2.29
N ASP A 142 4.32 4.34 3.61
CA ASP A 142 4.68 3.29 4.57
C ASP A 142 3.48 2.83 5.39
N PHE A 143 3.10 1.57 5.22
CA PHE A 143 2.09 0.98 6.10
C PHE A 143 2.58 0.81 7.55
N ALA A 144 3.89 0.67 7.73
CA ALA A 144 4.58 0.73 9.02
C ALA A 144 5.91 1.43 8.81
N LEU A 145 6.37 2.21 9.80
CA LEU A 145 7.58 3.02 9.66
C LEU A 145 8.79 2.19 9.19
N MET A 146 9.43 2.65 8.12
CA MET A 146 10.62 2.02 7.56
C MET A 146 11.83 2.97 7.63
N PRO A 147 13.07 2.47 7.80
CA PRO A 147 14.27 3.32 7.73
C PRO A 147 14.31 4.20 6.48
N GLY A 148 14.51 5.50 6.69
CA GLY A 148 14.71 6.46 5.60
C GLY A 148 13.49 6.80 4.76
N SER A 149 12.33 6.22 5.05
CA SER A 149 11.07 6.52 4.36
C SER A 149 10.54 7.92 4.68
N THR A 150 9.60 8.43 3.86
CA THR A 150 9.00 9.75 4.06
C THR A 150 8.32 9.86 5.42
N SER A 151 7.54 8.84 5.80
CA SER A 151 6.82 8.81 7.09
C SER A 151 7.80 8.81 8.27
N ASN A 152 8.96 8.17 8.15
CA ASN A 152 10.00 8.19 9.17
C ASN A 152 10.57 9.60 9.39
N VAL A 153 10.83 10.35 8.32
CA VAL A 153 11.31 11.73 8.45
C VAL A 153 10.25 12.64 9.05
N VAL A 154 9.00 12.53 8.59
CA VAL A 154 7.85 13.26 9.14
C VAL A 154 7.68 12.97 10.64
N ASN A 155 7.72 11.71 11.06
CA ASN A 155 7.65 11.32 12.47
C ASN A 155 8.71 12.01 13.33
N ARG A 156 9.95 12.09 12.84
CA ARG A 156 11.07 12.69 13.59
C ARG A 156 10.96 14.20 13.73
N ILE A 157 10.32 14.87 12.77
CA ILE A 157 10.01 16.30 12.87
C ILE A 157 8.86 16.49 13.89
N LEU A 158 7.78 15.71 13.77
CA LEU A 158 6.62 15.74 14.68
C LEU A 158 6.98 15.44 16.14
N ALA A 159 7.90 14.51 16.38
CA ALA A 159 8.37 14.20 17.73
C ALA A 159 8.97 15.42 18.45
N GLY A 160 9.51 16.39 17.70
CA GLY A 160 10.10 17.62 18.22
C GLY A 160 9.12 18.80 18.36
N THR A 161 7.86 18.67 17.95
CA THR A 161 6.86 19.75 18.03
C THR A 161 6.08 19.73 19.34
N ASP A 162 5.63 20.90 19.78
CA ASP A 162 4.76 21.09 20.94
C ASP A 162 3.31 21.32 20.49
N ILE A 163 2.71 20.27 19.92
CA ILE A 163 1.31 20.22 19.48
C ILE A 163 0.61 18.99 20.08
N PRO A 164 -0.74 18.94 20.12
CA PRO A 164 -1.47 17.79 20.66
C PRO A 164 -1.10 16.47 20.00
N GLU A 165 -1.04 15.39 20.78
CA GLU A 165 -0.64 14.06 20.30
C GLU A 165 -1.55 13.57 19.16
N MET A 166 -2.86 13.68 19.33
CA MET A 166 -3.85 13.34 18.30
C MET A 166 -3.56 14.05 16.96
N HIS A 167 -3.12 15.30 16.99
CA HIS A 167 -2.76 16.07 15.79
C HIS A 167 -1.46 15.56 15.16
N LYS A 168 -0.45 15.20 15.97
CA LYS A 168 0.79 14.56 15.47
C LYS A 168 0.46 13.26 14.74
N GLN A 169 -0.37 12.43 15.36
CA GLN A 169 -0.80 11.16 14.79
C GLN A 169 -1.60 11.37 13.51
N ALA A 170 -2.48 12.38 13.44
CA ALA A 170 -3.21 12.73 12.24
C ALA A 170 -2.30 13.19 11.09
N ILE A 171 -1.34 14.08 11.37
CA ILE A 171 -0.37 14.56 10.36
C ILE A 171 0.51 13.40 9.85
N LEU A 172 0.95 12.51 10.75
CA LEU A 172 1.72 11.33 10.34
C LEU A 172 0.86 10.34 9.53
N ALA A 173 -0.38 10.11 9.93
CA ALA A 173 -1.33 9.27 9.22
C ALA A 173 -1.60 9.79 7.80
N ALA A 174 -1.76 11.12 7.65
CA ALA A 174 -1.94 11.76 6.34
C ALA A 174 -0.83 11.39 5.37
N LYS A 175 0.44 11.36 5.79
CA LYS A 175 1.54 11.02 4.87
C LYS A 175 1.85 9.53 4.75
N SER A 176 1.48 8.74 5.75
CA SER A 176 1.61 7.28 5.69
C SER A 176 0.50 6.68 4.83
N TRP A 177 -0.49 6.02 5.41
CA TRP A 177 -1.57 5.35 4.67
C TRP A 177 -2.51 6.35 3.98
N GLY A 178 -2.57 7.59 4.46
CA GLY A 178 -3.32 8.65 3.80
C GLY A 178 -2.68 9.05 2.47
N MET A 179 -1.40 8.79 2.24
CA MET A 179 -0.77 9.07 0.94
C MET A 179 -0.88 10.56 0.52
N ASN A 180 -0.80 11.50 1.47
CA ASN A 180 -0.89 12.94 1.22
C ASN A 180 0.15 13.35 0.16
N THR A 181 -0.35 13.56 -1.05
CA THR A 181 0.41 13.68 -2.31
C THR A 181 1.26 12.45 -2.65
N SER A 182 1.60 12.30 -3.93
CA SER A 182 2.50 11.26 -4.42
C SER A 182 3.99 11.52 -4.13
N TYR A 183 4.32 12.69 -3.55
CA TYR A 183 5.70 13.10 -3.33
C TYR A 183 6.45 12.20 -2.33
N GLY A 184 7.64 11.75 -2.72
CA GLY A 184 8.57 11.05 -1.85
C GLY A 184 9.77 11.92 -1.46
N ILE A 185 10.15 11.88 -0.18
CA ILE A 185 11.32 12.63 0.28
C ILE A 185 12.60 12.20 -0.46
N GLY A 186 13.49 13.14 -0.73
CA GLY A 186 14.74 13.00 -1.48
C GLY A 186 14.59 13.20 -2.99
N GLU A 187 13.37 13.23 -3.53
CA GLU A 187 13.16 13.32 -4.98
C GLU A 187 13.58 14.69 -5.55
N VAL A 188 13.15 15.78 -4.92
CA VAL A 188 13.52 17.13 -5.35
C VAL A 188 15.02 17.33 -5.14
N PHE A 189 15.56 16.93 -3.99
CA PHE A 189 16.99 17.00 -3.73
C PHE A 189 17.84 16.32 -4.83
N ALA A 190 17.48 15.09 -5.20
CA ALA A 190 18.24 14.33 -6.20
C ALA A 190 18.21 15.00 -7.58
N ASN A 191 17.03 15.46 -8.02
CA ASN A 191 16.88 16.14 -9.29
C ASN A 191 17.64 17.48 -9.34
N GLU A 192 17.53 18.30 -8.30
CA GLU A 192 18.23 19.59 -8.23
C GLU A 192 19.75 19.42 -8.22
N LEU A 193 20.26 18.43 -7.46
CA LEU A 193 21.69 18.13 -7.41
C LEU A 193 22.23 17.71 -8.78
N GLU A 194 21.53 16.82 -9.48
CA GLU A 194 21.92 16.39 -10.84
C GLU A 194 21.74 17.50 -11.89
N ASN A 195 20.85 18.46 -11.65
CA ASN A 195 20.71 19.68 -12.45
C ASN A 195 21.79 20.75 -12.16
N GLY A 196 22.73 20.47 -11.24
CA GLY A 196 23.90 21.30 -10.97
C GLY A 196 23.77 22.22 -9.76
N ALA A 197 22.72 22.10 -8.96
CA ALA A 197 22.62 22.79 -7.68
C ALA A 197 23.68 22.27 -6.69
N THR A 198 24.09 23.10 -5.74
CA THR A 198 24.86 22.63 -4.59
C THR A 198 23.97 21.80 -3.66
N ALA A 199 24.57 20.95 -2.82
CA ALA A 199 23.81 20.18 -1.83
C ALA A 199 22.98 21.05 -0.87
N ALA A 200 23.42 22.28 -0.57
CA ALA A 200 22.67 23.21 0.27
C ALA A 200 21.44 23.77 -0.48
N GLU A 201 21.59 24.16 -1.74
CA GLU A 201 20.48 24.63 -2.58
C GLU A 201 19.45 23.52 -2.81
N ALA A 202 19.90 22.31 -3.11
CA ALA A 202 19.03 21.14 -3.27
C ALA A 202 18.28 20.80 -1.98
N ALA A 203 18.94 20.90 -0.80
CA ALA A 203 18.28 20.70 0.49
C ALA A 203 17.24 21.77 0.78
N GLN A 204 17.50 23.04 0.41
CA GLN A 204 16.53 24.11 0.55
C GLN A 204 15.28 23.86 -0.31
N LYS A 205 15.45 23.40 -1.55
CA LYS A 205 14.35 23.04 -2.45
C LYS A 205 13.52 21.86 -1.94
N GLU A 206 14.19 20.87 -1.38
CA GLU A 206 13.55 19.73 -0.73
C GLU A 206 12.68 20.18 0.46
N ILE A 207 13.19 21.08 1.31
CA ILE A 207 12.42 21.65 2.43
C ILE A 207 11.20 22.43 1.91
N GLU A 208 11.36 23.24 0.86
CA GLU A 208 10.25 23.98 0.23
C GLU A 208 9.15 23.02 -0.24
N MET A 209 9.51 21.91 -0.90
CA MET A 209 8.53 20.93 -1.35
C MET A 209 7.84 20.20 -0.18
N VAL A 210 8.60 19.79 0.84
CA VAL A 210 8.02 19.15 2.03
C VAL A 210 7.05 20.08 2.76
N LYS A 211 7.32 21.39 2.81
CA LYS A 211 6.35 22.37 3.35
C LYS A 211 5.12 22.46 2.45
N TYR A 212 5.33 22.55 1.14
CA TYR A 212 4.28 22.82 0.17
C TYR A 212 3.17 21.76 0.18
N ILE A 213 3.51 20.48 0.34
CA ILE A 213 2.52 19.39 0.43
C ILE A 213 1.60 19.45 1.66
N TYR A 214 1.90 20.29 2.65
CA TYR A 214 1.03 20.55 3.80
C TYR A 214 0.42 21.95 3.77
N GLU A 215 1.14 22.94 3.20
CA GLU A 215 0.64 24.31 3.05
C GLU A 215 -0.54 24.37 2.06
N GLU A 216 -0.40 23.75 0.90
CA GLU A 216 -1.35 23.80 -0.21
C GLU A 216 -1.48 22.39 -0.82
N PRO A 217 -2.01 21.40 -0.08
CA PRO A 217 -1.90 19.99 -0.44
C PRO A 217 -2.57 19.65 -1.80
N VAL A 218 -3.73 20.24 -2.10
CA VAL A 218 -4.43 20.02 -3.39
C VAL A 218 -3.63 20.59 -4.56
N GLU A 219 -3.15 21.82 -4.46
CA GLU A 219 -2.35 22.42 -5.53
C GLU A 219 -0.97 21.76 -5.64
N ALA A 220 -0.38 21.32 -4.54
CA ALA A 220 0.87 20.56 -4.55
C ALA A 220 0.71 19.24 -5.31
N GLN A 221 -0.36 18.49 -5.06
CA GLN A 221 -0.65 17.26 -5.83
C GLN A 221 -0.91 17.57 -7.30
N ALA A 222 -1.69 18.61 -7.60
CA ALA A 222 -1.96 19.00 -8.99
C ALA A 222 -0.67 19.37 -9.74
N LYS A 223 0.21 20.13 -9.09
CA LYS A 223 1.51 20.50 -9.66
C LYS A 223 2.42 19.30 -9.90
N LEU A 224 2.45 18.33 -8.98
CA LEU A 224 3.18 17.07 -9.19
C LEU A 224 2.70 16.34 -10.43
N MET A 225 1.38 16.31 -10.66
CA MET A 225 0.80 15.67 -11.84
C MET A 225 1.12 16.44 -13.13
N ASP A 226 1.09 17.77 -13.09
CA ASP A 226 1.51 18.61 -14.22
C ASP A 226 2.98 18.33 -14.59
N ASP A 227 3.87 18.25 -13.59
CA ASP A 227 5.30 18.01 -13.77
C ASP A 227 5.58 16.59 -14.30
N LEU A 228 4.72 15.61 -14.00
CA LEU A 228 4.76 14.23 -14.52
C LEU A 228 4.09 14.08 -15.89
N GLY A 229 3.41 15.12 -16.39
CA GLY A 229 2.72 15.10 -17.67
C GLY A 229 1.42 14.27 -17.67
N HIS A 230 0.73 14.21 -16.54
CA HIS A 230 -0.56 13.53 -16.42
C HIS A 230 -1.59 14.13 -17.37
N GLU A 231 -2.26 13.28 -18.16
CA GLU A 231 -3.22 13.75 -19.17
C GLU A 231 -4.52 12.94 -19.23
N SER A 232 -4.67 11.91 -18.39
CA SER A 232 -5.87 11.07 -18.40
C SER A 232 -7.16 11.80 -18.03
N PHE A 233 -7.09 12.84 -17.19
CA PHE A 233 -8.20 13.71 -16.80
C PHE A 233 -7.70 14.99 -16.11
N ASP A 234 -8.60 15.96 -15.88
CA ASP A 234 -8.31 17.17 -15.09
C ASP A 234 -8.28 16.86 -13.59
N VAL A 235 -7.07 16.82 -13.02
CA VAL A 235 -6.83 16.50 -11.61
C VAL A 235 -7.37 17.55 -10.65
N ARG A 236 -7.42 18.82 -11.05
CA ARG A 236 -7.95 19.92 -10.23
C ARG A 236 -9.47 19.88 -10.19
N GLU A 237 -10.11 19.63 -11.33
CA GLU A 237 -11.55 19.39 -11.39
C GLU A 237 -11.93 18.16 -10.55
N TYR A 238 -11.17 17.06 -10.67
CA TYR A 238 -11.37 15.86 -9.86
C TYR A 238 -11.37 16.18 -8.36
N MET A 239 -10.30 16.81 -7.85
CA MET A 239 -10.15 17.09 -6.41
C MET A 239 -11.21 18.07 -5.90
N SER A 240 -11.58 19.07 -6.70
CA SER A 240 -12.66 20.02 -6.36
C SER A 240 -14.03 19.34 -6.22
N ARG A 241 -14.37 18.43 -7.15
CA ARG A 241 -15.61 17.65 -7.08
C ARG A 241 -15.57 16.65 -5.92
N TYR A 242 -14.43 16.02 -5.68
CA TYR A 242 -14.26 15.09 -4.56
C TYR A 242 -14.45 15.80 -3.22
N LYS A 243 -13.90 17.02 -3.06
CA LYS A 243 -14.13 17.87 -1.86
C LYS A 243 -15.61 18.08 -1.61
N SER A 244 -16.32 18.54 -2.63
CA SER A 244 -17.76 18.82 -2.55
C SER A 244 -18.60 17.59 -2.19
N GLN A 245 -18.19 16.39 -2.64
CA GLN A 245 -18.91 15.15 -2.37
C GLN A 245 -18.56 14.52 -1.02
N MET A 246 -17.34 14.71 -0.52
CA MET A 246 -16.86 14.09 0.72
C MET A 246 -16.99 14.97 1.96
N GLU A 247 -17.14 16.30 1.83
CA GLU A 247 -17.25 17.26 2.94
C GLU A 247 -18.25 16.81 4.02
N GLY A 248 -19.47 16.42 3.61
CA GLY A 248 -20.49 15.95 4.54
C GLY A 248 -20.12 14.64 5.25
N THR A 249 -19.43 13.73 4.57
CA THR A 249 -18.98 12.45 5.14
C THR A 249 -17.85 12.67 6.14
N VAL A 250 -16.89 13.55 5.82
CA VAL A 250 -15.78 13.92 6.70
C VAL A 250 -16.31 14.57 7.97
N ARG A 251 -17.20 15.57 7.85
CA ARG A 251 -17.85 16.22 9.01
C ARG A 251 -18.58 15.20 9.89
N ALA A 252 -19.35 14.30 9.29
CA ALA A 252 -20.06 13.26 10.04
C ALA A 252 -19.11 12.32 10.82
N ALA A 253 -17.93 12.02 10.27
CA ALA A 253 -16.91 11.24 10.97
C ALA A 253 -16.26 12.02 12.12
N MET A 254 -16.02 13.32 11.94
CA MET A 254 -15.55 14.20 13.01
C MET A 254 -16.58 14.27 14.15
N ASP A 255 -17.86 14.46 13.82
CA ASP A 255 -18.96 14.51 14.79
C ASP A 255 -19.15 13.19 15.54
N ASP A 256 -18.88 12.05 14.88
CA ASP A 256 -18.89 10.72 15.50
C ASP A 256 -17.64 10.47 16.37
N GLY A 257 -16.67 11.38 16.43
CA GLY A 257 -15.45 11.21 17.21
C GLY A 257 -14.43 10.26 16.58
N VAL A 258 -14.52 10.02 15.27
CA VAL A 258 -13.49 9.24 14.57
C VAL A 258 -12.16 10.01 14.61
N HIS A 259 -11.09 9.33 15.03
CA HIS A 259 -9.76 9.93 15.10
C HIS A 259 -9.34 10.48 13.72
N TYR A 260 -8.80 11.71 13.66
CA TYR A 260 -8.47 12.37 12.38
C TYR A 260 -7.52 11.57 11.50
N GLY A 261 -6.53 10.89 12.09
CA GLY A 261 -5.68 9.94 11.36
C GLY A 261 -6.45 8.85 10.60
N ASN A 262 -7.57 8.36 11.14
CA ASN A 262 -8.45 7.40 10.45
C ASN A 262 -9.28 8.08 9.35
N ILE A 263 -9.76 9.31 9.59
CA ILE A 263 -10.46 10.13 8.59
C ILE A 263 -9.56 10.41 7.38
N LEU A 264 -8.27 10.65 7.59
CA LEU A 264 -7.27 10.87 6.54
C LEU A 264 -6.83 9.58 5.85
N THR A 265 -7.02 8.41 6.48
CA THR A 265 -6.52 7.13 5.96
C THR A 265 -7.57 6.39 5.15
N VAL A 266 -8.77 6.21 5.71
CA VAL A 266 -9.80 5.33 5.12
C VAL A 266 -10.17 5.78 3.70
N PRO A 267 -10.43 7.07 3.41
CA PRO A 267 -10.84 7.50 2.08
C PRO A 267 -9.77 7.27 0.99
N ALA A 268 -8.49 7.39 1.31
CA ALA A 268 -7.42 7.17 0.33
C ALA A 268 -7.12 5.69 0.13
N TYR A 269 -7.11 4.91 1.22
CA TYR A 269 -6.68 3.51 1.14
C TYR A 269 -7.70 2.60 0.42
N CYS A 270 -8.98 2.99 0.37
CA CYS A 270 -10.03 2.16 -0.22
C CYS A 270 -10.29 2.40 -1.72
N VAL A 271 -9.66 3.38 -2.35
CA VAL A 271 -10.01 3.77 -3.73
C VAL A 271 -9.18 3.09 -4.81
N GLY A 272 -8.06 2.43 -4.46
CA GLY A 272 -7.11 1.87 -5.42
C GLY A 272 -7.74 0.88 -6.42
N ASP A 273 -8.79 0.16 -6.04
CA ASP A 273 -9.45 -0.80 -6.93
C ASP A 273 -10.21 -0.12 -8.10
N ILE A 274 -10.43 1.19 -8.03
CA ILE A 274 -10.96 1.99 -9.13
C ILE A 274 -9.81 2.63 -9.92
N SER A 275 -9.37 1.96 -10.98
CA SER A 275 -8.39 2.48 -11.95
C SER A 275 -6.93 2.58 -11.47
N HIS A 276 -6.56 2.00 -10.31
CA HIS A 276 -5.18 1.65 -9.98
C HIS A 276 -4.98 0.12 -10.03
N HIS A 277 -5.81 -0.68 -9.34
CA HIS A 277 -5.69 -2.14 -9.34
C HIS A 277 -6.39 -2.82 -10.49
N ILE A 278 -7.63 -2.41 -10.76
CA ILE A 278 -8.29 -2.71 -12.03
C ILE A 278 -7.91 -1.58 -12.99
N ALA A 279 -6.78 -1.74 -13.67
CA ALA A 279 -6.23 -0.74 -14.58
C ALA A 279 -5.62 -1.35 -15.85
N GLN A 280 -5.22 -0.49 -16.79
CA GLN A 280 -4.61 -0.93 -18.05
C GLN A 280 -3.26 -1.63 -17.83
N SER A 281 -2.45 -1.19 -16.87
CA SER A 281 -1.19 -1.83 -16.48
C SER A 281 -1.42 -3.26 -15.97
N THR A 282 -2.40 -3.47 -15.08
CA THR A 282 -2.79 -4.79 -14.58
C THR A 282 -3.29 -5.70 -15.68
N TYR A 283 -4.12 -5.19 -16.59
CA TYR A 283 -4.57 -5.95 -17.77
C TYR A 283 -3.40 -6.35 -18.66
N ASN A 284 -2.37 -5.51 -18.79
CA ASN A 284 -1.17 -5.81 -19.56
C ASN A 284 -0.32 -6.92 -18.91
N MET A 285 -0.14 -6.88 -17.60
CA MET A 285 0.59 -7.93 -16.86
C MET A 285 -0.15 -9.26 -16.91
N CYS A 286 -1.47 -9.25 -16.70
CA CYS A 286 -2.30 -10.45 -16.64
C CYS A 286 -2.60 -11.07 -18.01
N LYS A 287 -2.16 -10.47 -19.13
CA LYS A 287 -2.14 -11.16 -20.44
C LYS A 287 -1.35 -12.47 -20.38
N ASP A 288 -0.40 -12.55 -19.47
CA ASP A 288 0.34 -13.77 -19.18
C ASP A 288 -0.47 -14.72 -18.29
N ASP A 289 -0.65 -15.94 -18.77
CA ASP A 289 -1.44 -16.95 -18.07
C ASP A 289 -0.84 -17.37 -16.73
N VAL A 290 0.50 -17.37 -16.59
CA VAL A 290 1.15 -17.73 -15.33
C VAL A 290 0.99 -16.61 -14.31
N VAL A 291 1.08 -15.34 -14.74
CA VAL A 291 0.78 -14.19 -13.88
C VAL A 291 -0.65 -14.26 -13.33
N MET A 292 -1.64 -14.45 -14.22
CA MET A 292 -3.03 -14.57 -13.79
C MET A 292 -3.25 -15.76 -12.86
N ALA A 293 -2.68 -16.92 -13.19
CA ALA A 293 -2.84 -18.13 -12.38
C ALA A 293 -2.24 -17.98 -10.97
N ILE A 294 -1.12 -17.25 -10.82
CA ILE A 294 -0.54 -16.95 -9.51
C ILE A 294 -1.49 -16.10 -8.67
N ILE A 295 -2.11 -15.07 -9.26
CA ILE A 295 -3.10 -14.22 -8.57
C ILE A 295 -4.31 -15.05 -8.15
N GLU A 296 -4.84 -15.90 -9.04
CA GLU A 296 -5.98 -16.78 -8.76
C GLU A 296 -5.65 -17.75 -7.62
N ALA A 297 -4.56 -18.50 -7.72
CA ALA A 297 -4.19 -19.48 -6.70
C ALA A 297 -3.90 -18.82 -5.34
N THR A 298 -3.23 -17.65 -5.33
CA THR A 298 -2.98 -16.91 -4.09
C THR A 298 -4.28 -16.43 -3.45
N THR A 299 -5.24 -15.98 -4.26
CA THR A 299 -6.59 -15.59 -3.82
C THR A 299 -7.34 -16.78 -3.25
N GLU A 300 -7.30 -17.94 -3.90
CA GLU A 300 -7.95 -19.17 -3.45
C GLU A 300 -7.34 -19.71 -2.15
N VAL A 301 -6.01 -19.67 -2.00
CA VAL A 301 -5.32 -19.99 -0.73
C VAL A 301 -5.81 -19.11 0.40
N MET A 302 -5.93 -17.80 0.16
CA MET A 302 -6.45 -16.86 1.15
C MET A 302 -7.90 -17.18 1.51
N ASP A 303 -8.76 -17.38 0.51
CA ASP A 303 -10.19 -17.67 0.69
C ASP A 303 -10.41 -18.97 1.48
N SER A 304 -9.79 -20.07 1.06
CA SER A 304 -9.99 -21.38 1.71
C SER A 304 -9.46 -21.38 3.14
N THR A 305 -8.32 -20.72 3.38
CA THR A 305 -7.71 -20.58 4.70
C THR A 305 -8.58 -19.75 5.65
N LEU A 306 -9.05 -18.57 5.21
CA LEU A 306 -9.90 -17.70 6.03
C LEU A 306 -11.24 -18.36 6.37
N ASN A 307 -11.91 -18.95 5.39
CA ASN A 307 -13.20 -19.63 5.61
C ASN A 307 -13.07 -20.83 6.55
N SER A 308 -11.96 -21.57 6.46
CA SER A 308 -11.70 -22.69 7.38
C SER A 308 -11.44 -22.24 8.82
N ALA A 309 -10.85 -21.05 9.00
CA ALA A 309 -10.50 -20.51 10.31
C ALA A 309 -11.62 -19.68 10.97
N VAL A 310 -12.63 -19.25 10.21
CA VAL A 310 -13.59 -18.20 10.63
C VAL A 310 -14.25 -18.43 12.00
N GLY A 311 -14.61 -19.68 12.30
CA GLY A 311 -15.23 -20.06 13.58
C GLY A 311 -14.28 -20.14 14.78
N SER A 312 -12.98 -19.94 14.57
CA SER A 312 -11.93 -20.09 15.60
C SER A 312 -11.13 -18.82 15.86
N PHE A 313 -11.42 -17.72 15.16
CA PHE A 313 -10.78 -16.43 15.39
C PHE A 313 -11.00 -15.91 16.81
N LYS A 314 -9.94 -15.33 17.40
CA LYS A 314 -9.95 -14.75 18.75
C LYS A 314 -9.98 -13.23 18.73
N SER A 315 -9.59 -12.62 17.63
CA SER A 315 -9.58 -11.18 17.42
C SER A 315 -9.74 -10.83 15.94
N GLU A 316 -10.18 -9.61 15.64
CA GLU A 316 -10.23 -9.02 14.31
C GLU A 316 -8.84 -8.93 13.66
N TYR A 317 -7.79 -8.80 14.49
CA TYR A 317 -6.40 -8.82 14.02
C TYR A 317 -5.94 -10.22 13.60
N ASP A 318 -6.58 -11.29 14.10
CA ASP A 318 -6.31 -12.64 13.62
C ASP A 318 -6.76 -12.79 12.16
N VAL A 319 -7.89 -12.18 11.79
CA VAL A 319 -8.40 -12.18 10.41
C VAL A 319 -7.40 -11.50 9.47
N LEU A 320 -6.94 -10.29 9.83
CA LEU A 320 -5.94 -9.55 9.07
C LEU A 320 -4.59 -10.28 8.99
N SER A 321 -4.12 -10.80 10.12
CA SER A 321 -2.86 -11.53 10.17
C SER A 321 -2.92 -12.82 9.36
N LEU A 322 -4.04 -13.52 9.37
CA LEU A 322 -4.21 -14.75 8.60
C LEU A 322 -4.31 -14.44 7.10
N ALA A 323 -5.11 -13.46 6.69
CA ALA A 323 -5.24 -13.07 5.28
C ALA A 323 -3.88 -12.74 4.65
N THR A 324 -3.13 -11.83 5.28
CA THR A 324 -1.82 -11.41 4.78
C THR A 324 -0.73 -12.47 4.97
N GLY A 325 -0.87 -13.36 5.96
CA GLY A 325 0.06 -14.45 6.21
C GLY A 325 -0.12 -15.62 5.24
N SER A 326 -1.37 -15.98 4.91
CA SER A 326 -1.68 -17.05 3.96
C SER A 326 -1.27 -16.67 2.55
N SER A 327 -1.51 -15.44 2.11
CA SER A 327 -1.04 -14.98 0.80
C SER A 327 0.48 -14.96 0.72
N ALA A 328 1.16 -14.47 1.76
CA ALA A 328 2.62 -14.52 1.85
C ALA A 328 3.17 -15.95 1.76
N CYS A 329 2.56 -16.91 2.47
CA CYS A 329 2.92 -18.33 2.35
C CYS A 329 2.69 -18.86 0.93
N ALA A 330 1.59 -18.49 0.28
CA ALA A 330 1.28 -18.93 -1.07
C ALA A 330 2.35 -18.47 -2.07
N VAL A 331 2.70 -17.18 -2.05
CA VAL A 331 3.64 -16.58 -3.00
C VAL A 331 5.05 -17.12 -2.81
N GLU A 332 5.53 -17.20 -1.57
CA GLU A 332 6.85 -17.82 -1.30
C GLU A 332 6.84 -19.30 -1.70
N TYR A 333 5.77 -20.03 -1.45
CA TYR A 333 5.71 -21.44 -1.85
C TYR A 333 5.78 -21.61 -3.37
N ILE A 334 5.09 -20.76 -4.14
CA ILE A 334 5.18 -20.72 -5.61
C ILE A 334 6.62 -20.42 -6.06
N LEU A 335 7.32 -19.53 -5.37
CA LEU A 335 8.73 -19.22 -5.63
C LEU A 335 9.64 -20.44 -5.39
N GLU A 336 9.41 -21.17 -4.29
CA GLU A 336 10.14 -22.39 -3.93
C GLU A 336 9.93 -23.55 -4.93
N LEU A 337 8.81 -23.58 -5.67
CA LEU A 337 8.58 -24.59 -6.72
C LEU A 337 9.57 -24.50 -7.90
N ASP A 338 10.18 -23.33 -8.13
CA ASP A 338 11.26 -23.14 -9.11
C ASP A 338 12.67 -23.22 -8.46
N GLY A 339 12.75 -23.52 -7.16
CA GLY A 339 14.02 -23.61 -6.42
C GLY A 339 14.58 -22.25 -5.97
N PHE A 340 13.79 -21.17 -6.06
CA PHE A 340 14.11 -19.87 -5.48
C PHE A 340 13.58 -19.76 -4.05
N ASN A 341 13.98 -18.73 -3.32
CA ASN A 341 13.42 -18.40 -2.01
C ASN A 341 13.57 -16.90 -1.71
N ALA A 342 12.89 -16.43 -0.67
CA ALA A 342 12.94 -15.03 -0.25
C ALA A 342 14.37 -14.52 -0.05
N ILE A 343 15.27 -15.30 0.57
CA ILE A 343 16.65 -14.84 0.85
C ILE A 343 17.38 -14.48 -0.45
N GLY A 344 17.35 -15.37 -1.45
CA GLY A 344 18.02 -15.14 -2.72
C GLY A 344 17.40 -13.99 -3.53
N VAL A 345 16.08 -13.85 -3.50
CA VAL A 345 15.38 -12.79 -4.24
C VAL A 345 15.56 -11.43 -3.58
N VAL A 346 15.51 -11.33 -2.25
CA VAL A 346 15.75 -10.10 -1.50
C VAL A 346 17.18 -9.60 -1.70
N ASP A 347 18.17 -10.50 -1.68
CA ASP A 347 19.56 -10.16 -1.98
C ASP A 347 19.70 -9.66 -3.43
N LEU A 348 19.06 -10.33 -4.39
CA LEU A 348 19.07 -9.93 -5.80
C LEU A 348 18.47 -8.52 -6.00
N LEU A 349 17.27 -8.27 -5.50
CA LEU A 349 16.57 -6.99 -5.67
C LEU A 349 17.28 -5.86 -4.92
N THR A 350 17.84 -6.12 -3.74
CA THR A 350 18.63 -5.12 -3.00
C THR A 350 19.92 -4.77 -3.74
N LYS A 351 20.65 -5.75 -4.30
CA LYS A 351 21.82 -5.48 -5.15
C LYS A 351 21.44 -4.74 -6.43
N ARG A 352 20.34 -5.13 -7.07
CA ARG A 352 19.80 -4.45 -8.25
C ARG A 352 19.50 -2.99 -7.94
N PHE A 353 18.88 -2.69 -6.79
CA PHE A 353 18.63 -1.32 -6.35
C PHE A 353 19.90 -0.48 -6.31
N HIS A 354 20.97 -0.97 -5.68
CA HIS A 354 22.23 -0.21 -5.61
C HIS A 354 22.87 0.03 -6.98
N ASN A 355 22.71 -0.92 -7.91
CA ASN A 355 23.13 -0.72 -9.30
C ASN A 355 22.22 0.30 -10.02
N TYR A 356 20.91 0.28 -9.75
CA TYR A 356 19.95 1.20 -10.34
C TYR A 356 20.16 2.64 -9.88
N VAL A 357 20.51 2.85 -8.61
CA VAL A 357 20.94 4.17 -8.09
C VAL A 357 22.11 4.74 -8.88
N GLN A 358 23.09 3.91 -9.22
CA GLN A 358 24.28 4.34 -9.99
C GLN A 358 23.94 4.64 -11.46
N LEU A 359 22.96 3.93 -12.03
CA LEU A 359 22.52 4.16 -13.41
C LEU A 359 21.61 5.38 -13.53
N TYR A 360 20.74 5.60 -12.54
CA TYR A 360 19.68 6.60 -12.55
C TYR A 360 19.64 7.36 -11.22
N PRO A 361 20.56 8.32 -11.01
CA PRO A 361 20.58 9.12 -9.78
C PRO A 361 19.30 9.96 -9.59
N THR A 362 18.59 10.30 -10.67
CA THR A 362 17.31 11.03 -10.68
C THR A 362 16.06 10.14 -10.72
N ARG A 363 16.18 8.84 -10.43
CA ARG A 363 15.02 7.93 -10.36
C ARG A 363 13.94 8.49 -9.41
N GLY A 364 12.67 8.30 -9.76
CA GLY A 364 11.55 8.69 -8.91
C GLY A 364 11.60 7.98 -7.55
N ALA A 365 11.18 8.65 -6.48
CA ALA A 365 11.24 8.07 -5.14
C ALA A 365 10.32 6.83 -5.01
N ALA A 366 9.25 6.76 -5.81
CA ALA A 366 8.30 5.66 -5.85
C ALA A 366 8.77 4.44 -6.65
N ALA A 367 9.87 4.53 -7.42
CA ALA A 367 10.30 3.47 -8.34
C ALA A 367 10.58 2.10 -7.68
N GLU A 368 10.77 2.09 -6.36
CA GLU A 368 11.12 0.88 -5.58
C GLU A 368 10.07 0.55 -4.52
N LEU A 369 8.95 1.28 -4.49
CA LEU A 369 7.86 1.14 -3.51
C LEU A 369 7.41 -0.32 -3.44
N HIS A 370 6.87 -0.81 -4.56
CA HIS A 370 6.27 -2.12 -4.65
C HIS A 370 7.28 -3.27 -4.58
N ASN A 371 8.53 -3.07 -5.02
CA ASN A 371 9.59 -4.03 -4.80
C ASN A 371 9.84 -4.26 -3.30
N SER A 372 9.76 -3.21 -2.48
CA SER A 372 9.89 -3.34 -1.03
C SER A 372 8.74 -4.15 -0.43
N ASP A 373 7.50 -3.92 -0.86
CA ASP A 373 6.34 -4.66 -0.35
C ASP A 373 6.36 -6.13 -0.77
N PHE A 374 6.75 -6.41 -2.01
CA PHE A 374 6.94 -7.78 -2.49
C PHE A 374 8.01 -8.53 -1.70
N MET A 375 9.17 -7.90 -1.46
CA MET A 375 10.25 -8.46 -0.64
C MET A 375 9.78 -8.76 0.80
N ASP A 376 9.05 -7.83 1.42
CA ASP A 376 8.50 -8.01 2.76
C ASP A 376 7.48 -9.17 2.81
N MET A 377 6.65 -9.31 1.78
CA MET A 377 5.68 -10.40 1.65
C MET A 377 6.35 -11.77 1.54
N ILE A 378 7.29 -11.96 0.59
CA ILE A 378 7.94 -13.27 0.41
C ILE A 378 8.79 -13.63 1.62
N TYR A 379 9.43 -12.65 2.27
CA TYR A 379 10.19 -12.90 3.50
C TYR A 379 9.29 -13.35 4.65
N ARG A 380 8.12 -12.74 4.81
CA ARG A 380 7.11 -13.20 5.77
C ARG A 380 6.70 -14.65 5.48
N GLY A 381 6.40 -14.98 4.22
CA GLY A 381 6.09 -16.35 3.80
C GLY A 381 7.20 -17.34 4.13
N TRP A 382 8.45 -16.96 3.85
CA TRP A 382 9.63 -17.78 4.10
C TRP A 382 9.80 -18.13 5.58
N ILE A 383 9.54 -17.19 6.50
CA ILE A 383 9.60 -17.46 7.94
C ILE A 383 8.64 -18.60 8.35
N HIS A 384 7.42 -18.60 7.81
CA HIS A 384 6.42 -19.62 8.09
C HIS A 384 6.78 -20.97 7.44
N LEU A 385 7.20 -20.94 6.17
CA LEU A 385 7.55 -22.14 5.41
C LEU A 385 8.82 -22.81 5.94
N ASP A 386 9.89 -22.05 6.23
CA ASP A 386 11.15 -22.58 6.79
C ASP A 386 10.89 -23.26 8.14
N LYS A 387 10.13 -22.61 9.04
CA LYS A 387 9.73 -23.21 10.32
C LYS A 387 9.01 -24.55 10.09
N THR A 388 8.09 -24.60 9.14
CA THR A 388 7.30 -25.80 8.84
C THR A 388 8.17 -26.91 8.25
N ARG A 389 9.06 -26.59 7.31
CA ARG A 389 10.03 -27.54 6.74
C ARG A 389 10.93 -28.16 7.81
N ARG A 390 11.43 -27.33 8.74
CA ARG A 390 12.24 -27.82 9.87
C ARG A 390 11.46 -28.74 10.80
N MET A 391 10.17 -28.50 11.00
CA MET A 391 9.31 -29.37 11.82
C MET A 391 8.93 -30.66 11.11
N LEU A 392 8.74 -30.62 9.79
CA LEU A 392 8.54 -31.82 8.98
C LEU A 392 9.78 -32.74 9.02
N ASN A 393 10.99 -32.15 9.06
CA ASN A 393 12.26 -32.85 9.27
C ASN A 393 12.45 -34.09 8.37
N GLY A 394 12.15 -33.94 7.08
CA GLY A 394 12.27 -35.02 6.09
C GLY A 394 11.18 -36.10 6.14
N SER A 395 10.16 -35.93 6.98
CA SER A 395 8.97 -36.78 6.96
C SER A 395 8.18 -36.58 5.66
N GLU A 396 7.50 -37.63 5.19
CA GLU A 396 6.60 -37.54 4.05
C GLU A 396 5.32 -36.77 4.45
N GLY A 397 4.76 -36.01 3.51
CA GLY A 397 3.50 -35.29 3.70
C GLY A 397 3.48 -33.91 3.03
N PRO A 398 2.30 -33.28 2.95
CA PRO A 398 2.17 -31.91 2.48
C PRO A 398 2.86 -30.92 3.42
N LEU A 399 3.28 -29.78 2.88
CA LEU A 399 3.79 -28.67 3.68
C LEU A 399 2.61 -27.82 4.17
N GLU A 400 2.52 -27.60 5.48
CA GLU A 400 1.32 -27.04 6.10
C GLU A 400 1.70 -25.92 7.06
N PRO A 401 1.97 -24.71 6.53
CA PRO A 401 2.45 -23.62 7.36
C PRO A 401 1.37 -23.12 8.31
N MET A 402 1.81 -22.64 9.46
CA MET A 402 0.96 -22.08 10.51
C MET A 402 1.18 -20.57 10.60
N VAL A 403 0.08 -19.82 10.52
CA VAL A 403 0.03 -18.39 10.80
C VAL A 403 -0.77 -18.21 12.09
N GLY A 404 -0.08 -17.83 13.18
CA GLY A 404 -0.66 -17.94 14.51
C GLY A 404 -1.03 -19.39 14.84
N ASP A 405 -2.29 -19.60 15.20
CA ASP A 405 -2.87 -20.94 15.49
C ASP A 405 -3.59 -21.55 14.27
N TYR A 406 -3.52 -20.90 13.10
CA TYR A 406 -4.32 -21.27 11.92
C TYR A 406 -3.44 -21.91 10.85
N ARG A 407 -3.90 -23.03 10.30
CA ARG A 407 -3.23 -23.75 9.21
C ARG A 407 -3.56 -23.08 7.89
N VAL A 408 -2.54 -22.82 7.09
CA VAL A 408 -2.68 -22.32 5.72
C VAL A 408 -2.92 -23.50 4.78
N ASP A 409 -3.92 -23.37 3.92
CA ASP A 409 -4.24 -24.33 2.88
C ASP A 409 -3.51 -23.98 1.57
N LEU A 410 -2.49 -24.77 1.22
CA LEU A 410 -1.73 -24.61 -0.02
C LEU A 410 -2.27 -25.47 -1.18
N SER A 411 -3.36 -26.23 -1.00
CA SER A 411 -3.90 -27.11 -2.04
C SER A 411 -4.30 -26.38 -3.34
N PRO A 412 -4.83 -25.13 -3.31
CA PRO A 412 -5.17 -24.42 -4.55
C PRO A 412 -4.00 -24.24 -5.50
N ILE A 413 -2.77 -24.14 -4.99
CA ILE A 413 -1.55 -24.07 -5.82
C ILE A 413 -1.32 -25.39 -6.57
N HIS A 414 -1.52 -26.52 -5.89
CA HIS A 414 -1.34 -27.85 -6.47
C HIS A 414 -2.47 -28.25 -7.42
N GLU A 415 -3.66 -27.70 -7.22
CA GLU A 415 -4.83 -27.91 -8.07
C GLU A 415 -4.80 -27.00 -9.31
N ASN A 416 -4.01 -25.93 -9.29
CA ASN A 416 -3.86 -25.01 -10.41
C ASN A 416 -3.01 -25.60 -11.54
N GLU A 417 -3.66 -25.95 -12.65
CA GLU A 417 -3.03 -26.58 -13.80
C GLU A 417 -1.91 -25.72 -14.44
N VAL A 418 -2.06 -24.40 -14.45
CA VAL A 418 -1.06 -23.48 -15.03
C VAL A 418 0.20 -23.47 -14.17
N ILE A 419 0.05 -23.28 -12.86
CA ILE A 419 1.16 -23.24 -11.92
C ILE A 419 1.89 -24.58 -11.91
N MET A 420 1.18 -25.71 -11.89
CA MET A 420 1.82 -27.02 -11.81
C MET A 420 2.41 -27.53 -13.14
N ASN A 421 2.16 -26.83 -14.26
CA ASN A 421 2.68 -27.20 -15.58
C ASN A 421 3.44 -26.06 -16.29
N PRO A 422 4.50 -25.49 -15.69
CA PRO A 422 5.24 -24.35 -16.26
C PRO A 422 5.85 -24.65 -17.64
N GLN A 423 6.12 -25.93 -17.94
CA GLN A 423 6.65 -26.39 -19.23
C GLN A 423 5.73 -26.11 -20.42
N ARG A 424 4.46 -25.76 -20.20
CA ARG A 424 3.51 -25.40 -21.27
C ARG A 424 3.60 -23.93 -21.67
N TYR A 425 4.30 -23.11 -20.87
CA TYR A 425 4.33 -21.64 -21.01
C TYR A 425 5.73 -21.12 -21.38
N THR A 426 6.67 -22.02 -21.67
CA THR A 426 8.02 -21.69 -22.14
C THR A 426 8.62 -22.86 -22.92
N TYR A 427 9.91 -22.81 -23.24
CA TYR A 427 10.64 -23.96 -23.78
C TYR A 427 10.60 -25.16 -22.80
N PRO A 428 9.90 -26.27 -23.12
CA PRO A 428 9.47 -27.23 -22.10
C PRO A 428 10.58 -27.88 -21.28
N ALA A 429 11.75 -28.13 -21.87
CA ALA A 429 12.87 -28.78 -21.19
C ALA A 429 13.65 -27.85 -20.24
N CYS A 430 13.36 -26.54 -20.27
CA CYS A 430 14.08 -25.51 -19.52
C CYS A 430 13.14 -24.65 -18.66
N ALA A 431 11.95 -25.16 -18.32
CA ALA A 431 10.91 -24.43 -17.61
C ALA A 431 11.16 -24.30 -16.10
N ILE A 432 12.36 -23.84 -15.73
CA ILE A 432 12.87 -23.79 -14.36
C ILE A 432 12.81 -22.39 -13.72
N THR A 433 12.38 -21.38 -14.46
CA THR A 433 12.28 -19.98 -13.98
C THR A 433 10.95 -19.32 -14.35
N VAL A 434 9.95 -20.10 -14.77
CA VAL A 434 8.70 -19.57 -15.32
C VAL A 434 7.89 -18.87 -14.23
N ARG A 435 7.68 -19.52 -13.08
CA ARG A 435 6.94 -18.94 -11.96
C ARG A 435 7.70 -17.77 -11.38
N PHE A 436 9.02 -17.91 -11.25
CA PHE A 436 9.91 -16.81 -10.85
C PHE A 436 9.75 -15.58 -11.75
N SER A 437 9.84 -15.74 -13.08
CA SER A 437 9.69 -14.62 -14.02
C SER A 437 8.30 -13.97 -14.02
N ALA A 438 7.24 -14.74 -13.77
CA ALA A 438 5.91 -14.19 -13.55
C ALA A 438 5.85 -13.38 -12.25
N LEU A 439 6.39 -13.92 -11.15
CA LEU A 439 6.51 -13.22 -9.88
C LEU A 439 7.36 -11.94 -9.97
N MET A 440 8.41 -11.92 -10.79
CA MET A 440 9.22 -10.70 -10.96
C MET A 440 8.48 -9.57 -11.66
N ARG A 441 7.47 -9.86 -12.49
CA ARG A 441 6.56 -8.81 -13.00
C ARG A 441 5.63 -8.31 -11.89
N LEU A 442 5.13 -9.23 -11.06
CA LEU A 442 4.30 -8.88 -9.90
C LEU A 442 5.11 -8.24 -8.76
N ALA A 443 6.44 -8.30 -8.78
CA ALA A 443 7.27 -7.60 -7.79
C ALA A 443 7.23 -6.07 -7.98
N ASP A 444 6.97 -5.61 -9.21
CA ASP A 444 6.77 -4.19 -9.52
C ASP A 444 5.34 -3.73 -9.19
N TYR A 445 4.41 -4.67 -8.96
CA TYR A 445 3.01 -4.41 -8.66
C TYR A 445 2.38 -5.61 -7.89
N PRO A 446 2.62 -5.74 -6.56
CA PRO A 446 2.17 -6.87 -5.77
C PRO A 446 0.79 -6.67 -5.16
N CYS A 447 0.09 -5.57 -5.47
CA CYS A 447 -1.12 -5.13 -4.74
C CYS A 447 -2.26 -6.16 -4.73
N LEU A 448 -2.32 -7.07 -5.70
CA LEU A 448 -3.29 -8.19 -5.71
C LEU A 448 -2.79 -9.46 -5.01
N LEU A 449 -1.50 -9.54 -4.66
CA LEU A 449 -0.88 -10.62 -3.88
C LEU A 449 -0.82 -10.27 -2.39
N THR A 450 -0.30 -9.07 -2.06
CA THR A 450 -0.46 -8.48 -0.72
C THR A 450 -1.95 -8.24 -0.43
N SER A 451 -2.72 -8.01 -1.49
CA SER A 451 -4.16 -7.82 -1.55
C SER A 451 -4.61 -6.58 -0.78
N GLU A 452 -4.33 -5.42 -1.37
CA GLU A 452 -4.86 -4.14 -0.93
C GLU A 452 -6.39 -4.08 -0.84
N PRO A 453 -7.19 -4.63 -1.78
CA PRO A 453 -8.65 -4.71 -1.58
C PRO A 453 -9.04 -5.42 -0.28
N VAL A 454 -8.33 -6.49 0.09
CA VAL A 454 -8.55 -7.21 1.35
C VAL A 454 -8.10 -6.38 2.54
N THR A 455 -6.88 -5.84 2.52
CA THR A 455 -6.34 -5.12 3.68
C THR A 455 -7.08 -3.80 3.92
N ALA A 456 -7.45 -3.05 2.88
CA ALA A 456 -8.27 -1.83 3.02
C ALA A 456 -9.64 -2.15 3.62
N THR A 457 -10.31 -3.21 3.15
CA THR A 457 -11.61 -3.65 3.67
C THR A 457 -11.53 -4.14 5.12
N LEU A 458 -10.53 -4.96 5.45
CA LEU A 458 -10.33 -5.45 6.82
C LEU A 458 -9.94 -4.31 7.76
N MET A 459 -9.04 -3.42 7.36
CA MET A 459 -8.63 -2.28 8.18
C MET A 459 -9.76 -1.28 8.38
N THR A 460 -10.64 -1.08 7.40
CA THR A 460 -11.88 -0.29 7.58
C THR A 460 -12.75 -0.90 8.67
N ASN A 461 -12.95 -2.22 8.65
CA ASN A 461 -13.71 -2.92 9.69
C ASN A 461 -13.05 -2.83 11.08
N ILE A 462 -11.72 -2.96 11.16
CA ILE A 462 -10.95 -2.82 12.41
C ILE A 462 -11.04 -1.39 12.95
N ILE A 463 -10.85 -0.38 12.09
CA ILE A 463 -10.97 1.03 12.45
C ILE A 463 -12.40 1.33 12.93
N ALA A 464 -13.42 0.75 12.30
CA ALA A 464 -14.80 0.96 12.73
C ALA A 464 -15.04 0.42 14.16
N LEU A 465 -14.36 -0.65 14.57
CA LEU A 465 -14.39 -1.17 15.94
C LEU A 465 -13.58 -0.32 16.93
N HIS A 466 -12.55 0.39 16.45
CA HIS A 466 -11.56 1.11 17.26
C HIS A 466 -11.38 2.57 16.80
N LYS A 467 -12.48 3.26 16.47
CA LYS A 467 -12.46 4.57 15.79
C LYS A 467 -11.66 5.66 16.48
N GLU A 468 -11.51 5.56 17.80
CA GLU A 468 -10.87 6.53 18.70
C GLU A 468 -9.33 6.53 18.59
N SER A 469 -8.74 5.50 17.98
CA SER A 469 -7.28 5.33 17.90
C SER A 469 -6.80 5.37 16.46
N ALA A 470 -5.74 6.14 16.18
CA ALA A 470 -5.10 6.14 14.86
C ALA A 470 -4.56 4.75 14.51
N ALA A 471 -5.08 4.14 13.45
CA ALA A 471 -4.59 2.85 12.95
C ALA A 471 -3.28 2.98 12.15
N SER A 472 -2.99 4.15 11.58
CA SER A 472 -1.87 4.40 10.70
C SER A 472 -0.87 5.44 11.27
N PRO A 473 0.43 5.30 10.93
CA PRO A 473 1.06 4.06 10.47
C PRO A 473 1.01 2.99 11.58
N ALA A 474 1.12 1.72 11.22
CA ALA A 474 1.14 0.66 12.22
C ALA A 474 2.36 0.84 13.15
N ARG A 475 2.11 0.98 14.45
CA ARG A 475 3.13 1.19 15.50
C ARG A 475 3.79 -0.13 15.91
N THR A 476 4.29 -0.87 14.94
CA THR A 476 4.91 -2.19 15.11
C THR A 476 6.07 -2.38 14.15
N CYS A 477 7.01 -3.26 14.51
CA CYS A 477 8.05 -3.69 13.61
C CYS A 477 7.48 -4.66 12.57
N LYS A 478 7.43 -4.27 11.30
CA LYS A 478 7.02 -5.16 10.20
C LYS A 478 8.07 -6.20 9.79
N ASN A 479 9.24 -6.19 10.42
CA ASN A 479 10.38 -7.06 10.11
C ASN A 479 10.81 -6.97 8.62
N CYS A 480 11.02 -5.74 8.12
CA CYS A 480 11.27 -5.49 6.70
C CYS A 480 12.42 -6.36 6.16
N ALA A 481 12.21 -7.01 5.02
CA ALA A 481 13.10 -8.02 4.47
C ALA A 481 14.51 -7.50 4.22
N ALA A 482 14.65 -6.39 3.49
CA ALA A 482 15.96 -5.83 3.16
C ALA A 482 16.73 -5.33 4.40
N ALA A 483 16.00 -4.89 5.45
CA ALA A 483 16.61 -4.48 6.73
C ALA A 483 16.92 -5.67 7.67
N ALA A 484 16.29 -6.83 7.47
CA ALA A 484 16.49 -8.03 8.28
C ALA A 484 17.54 -8.98 7.70
N LEU A 485 17.63 -9.05 6.36
CA LEU A 485 18.45 -10.05 5.66
C LEU A 485 19.77 -9.50 5.10
N VAL A 486 19.80 -8.24 4.65
CA VAL A 486 20.92 -7.71 3.86
C VAL A 486 21.69 -6.62 4.61
N ASP A 487 20.99 -5.62 5.14
CA ASP A 487 21.64 -4.42 5.69
C ASP A 487 21.46 -4.22 7.19
N PHE A 488 22.41 -3.56 7.85
CA PHE A 488 22.34 -3.18 9.28
C PHE A 488 21.52 -1.91 9.54
N ARG A 489 20.46 -1.67 8.76
CA ARG A 489 19.72 -0.40 8.76
C ARG A 489 18.51 -0.36 9.70
N HIS A 490 18.19 -1.47 10.36
CA HIS A 490 17.06 -1.55 11.30
C HIS A 490 17.16 -0.55 12.45
N ASN A 491 18.38 -0.20 12.89
CA ASN A 491 18.66 0.81 13.91
C ASN A 491 18.20 2.24 13.53
N HIS A 492 17.85 2.48 12.27
CA HIS A 492 17.29 3.74 11.78
C HIS A 492 15.75 3.74 11.69
N CYS A 493 15.10 2.63 12.05
CA CYS A 493 13.65 2.57 12.15
C CYS A 493 13.19 3.37 13.38
N GLN A 494 12.00 3.97 13.29
CA GLN A 494 11.41 4.79 14.36
C GLN A 494 10.09 4.20 14.86
N TRP A 495 9.84 2.91 14.64
CA TRP A 495 8.56 2.29 15.01
C TRP A 495 8.26 2.36 16.51
N ARG A 496 9.29 2.40 17.37
CA ARG A 496 9.13 2.55 18.84
C ARG A 496 8.93 3.99 19.26
N GLU A 497 9.50 4.92 18.49
CA GLU A 497 9.46 6.36 18.69
C GLU A 497 8.37 7.02 17.84
N ALA A 498 7.42 6.23 17.33
CA ALA A 498 6.27 6.73 16.58
C ALA A 498 5.38 7.56 17.51
N VAL A 499 5.02 8.78 17.08
CA VAL A 499 4.04 9.64 17.76
C VAL A 499 2.66 8.95 17.83
#